data_AF-B5GAZ9-F1
#
_entry.id   AF-B5GAZ9-F1
#
_cell.length_a   1.000
_cell.length_b   1.000
_cell.length_c   1.000
_cell.angle_alpha   90.00
_cell.angle_beta   90.00
_cell.angle_gamma   90.00
#
_symmetry.space_group_name_H-M   'P 1'
#
loop_
_entity.id
_entity.type
_entity.pdbx_description
1 polymer ?
#
loop_
_entity_poly.entity_id
_entity_poly.type
_entity_poly.pdbx_seq_one_letter_code
_entity_poly.pdbx_strand_id
1 'polypeptide(L)'
;MNNDIQKAAERVAKLRAQADKLSAPLDDALAQLEKAERAEEDRRAHRAENYDTRVAATYKDRLQEMTESAHAARERFFEALSGEPWFAAYVEYRSARHKREYILSEARAAQRSLGQVCTVPDQRWTDNRFADDLLEHLEKKAYESADKFGEEMRTARRDFISAE
;
A
#
# COMPACT_ATOMS: atom_id res chain seq x y z
N MET A 1 30.16 72.52 0.89
CA MET A 1 29.31 71.45 1.48
C MET A 1 27.83 71.49 1.07
N ASN A 2 27.35 72.44 0.25
CA ASN A 2 25.92 72.54 -0.08
C ASN A 2 25.48 71.74 -1.34
N ASN A 3 26.40 71.55 -2.30
CA ASN A 3 26.09 70.99 -3.61
C ASN A 3 25.89 69.45 -3.59
N ASP A 4 26.67 68.74 -2.77
CA ASP A 4 26.56 67.27 -2.66
C ASP A 4 25.29 66.84 -1.92
N ILE A 5 24.85 67.63 -0.93
CA ILE A 5 23.60 67.41 -0.19
C ILE A 5 22.39 67.62 -1.11
N GLN A 6 22.39 68.66 -1.95
CA GLN A 6 21.35 68.88 -2.95
C GLN A 6 21.28 67.75 -3.98
N LYS A 7 22.43 67.33 -4.55
CA LYS A 7 22.47 66.20 -5.49
C LYS A 7 22.00 64.89 -4.84
N ALA A 8 22.35 64.63 -3.59
CA ALA A 8 21.86 63.47 -2.85
C ALA A 8 20.34 63.54 -2.64
N ALA A 9 19.81 64.71 -2.27
CA ALA A 9 18.37 64.93 -2.09
C ALA A 9 17.58 64.74 -3.40
N GLU A 10 18.09 65.24 -4.54
CA GLU A 10 17.52 65.00 -5.87
C GLU A 10 17.54 63.51 -6.24
N ARG A 11 18.62 62.80 -5.91
CA ARG A 11 18.74 61.35 -6.13
C ARG A 11 17.71 60.59 -5.31
N VAL A 12 17.53 60.94 -4.04
CA VAL A 12 16.50 60.34 -3.16
C VAL A 12 15.10 60.64 -3.67
N ALA A 13 14.80 61.88 -4.07
CA ALA A 13 13.51 62.25 -4.63
C ALA A 13 13.21 61.48 -5.93
N LYS A 14 14.20 61.30 -6.80
CA LYS A 14 14.09 60.51 -8.03
C LYS A 14 13.85 59.03 -7.72
N LEU A 15 14.55 58.46 -6.73
CA LEU A 15 14.35 57.08 -6.29
C LEU A 15 12.97 56.87 -5.67
N ARG A 16 12.46 57.84 -4.89
CA ARG A 16 11.08 57.82 -4.36
C ARG A 16 10.06 57.84 -5.48
N ALA A 17 10.18 58.74 -6.45
CA ALA A 17 9.29 58.79 -7.60
C ALA A 17 9.34 57.51 -8.45
N GLN A 18 10.50 56.85 -8.54
CA GLN A 18 10.62 55.54 -9.19
C GLN A 18 9.95 54.42 -8.38
N ALA A 19 10.08 54.43 -7.05
CA ALA A 19 9.38 53.49 -6.17
C ALA A 19 7.85 53.67 -6.24
N ASP A 20 7.38 54.92 -6.20
CA ASP A 20 5.95 55.25 -6.32
C ASP A 20 5.39 54.87 -7.71
N LYS A 21 6.22 54.95 -8.76
CA LYS A 21 5.83 54.51 -10.10
C LYS A 21 5.70 52.98 -10.20
N LEU A 22 6.43 52.24 -9.37
CA LEU A 22 6.45 50.78 -9.37
C LEU A 22 5.48 50.16 -8.35
N SER A 23 4.97 50.93 -7.38
CA SER A 23 4.04 50.41 -6.36
C SER A 23 2.73 49.93 -6.99
N ALA A 24 2.06 50.74 -7.81
CA ALA A 24 0.79 50.35 -8.42
C ALA A 24 0.92 49.14 -9.40
N PRO A 25 1.96 49.04 -10.26
CA PRO A 25 2.21 47.83 -11.03
C PRO A 25 2.54 46.59 -10.19
N LEU A 26 3.21 46.77 -9.05
CA LEU A 26 3.50 45.68 -8.12
C LEU A 26 2.22 45.19 -7.44
N ASP A 27 1.37 46.09 -6.99
CA ASP A 27 0.08 45.76 -6.38
C ASP A 27 -0.84 45.05 -7.39
N ASP A 28 -0.87 45.50 -8.65
CA ASP A 28 -1.60 44.83 -9.73
C ASP A 28 -1.03 43.43 -10.03
N ALA A 29 0.29 43.28 -10.08
CA ALA A 29 0.94 41.98 -10.29
C ALA A 29 0.67 41.01 -9.12
N LEU A 30 0.65 41.49 -7.88
CA LEU A 30 0.29 40.69 -6.70
C LEU A 30 -1.18 40.26 -6.74
N ALA A 31 -2.09 41.16 -7.13
CA ALA A 31 -3.50 40.82 -7.29
C ALA A 31 -3.73 39.80 -8.42
N GLN A 32 -2.97 39.91 -9.52
CA GLN A 32 -3.00 38.93 -10.60
C GLN A 32 -2.45 37.57 -10.17
N LEU A 33 -1.36 37.54 -9.39
CA LEU A 33 -0.80 36.31 -8.83
C LEU A 33 -1.80 35.63 -7.90
N GLU A 34 -2.37 36.37 -6.94
CA GLU A 34 -3.35 35.82 -5.99
C GLU A 34 -4.59 35.27 -6.73
N LYS A 35 -5.06 35.97 -7.76
CA LYS A 35 -6.17 35.50 -8.60
C LYS A 35 -5.80 34.22 -9.36
N ALA A 36 -4.58 34.13 -9.90
CA ALA A 36 -4.10 32.95 -10.61
C ALA A 36 -3.91 31.75 -9.68
N GLU A 37 -3.38 31.97 -8.47
CA GLU A 37 -3.22 30.94 -7.43
C GLU A 37 -4.58 30.36 -7.01
N ARG A 38 -5.57 31.21 -6.70
CA ARG A 38 -6.93 30.76 -6.37
C ARG A 38 -7.58 29.98 -7.52
N ALA A 39 -7.43 30.46 -8.76
CA ALA A 39 -7.97 29.77 -9.93
C ALA A 39 -7.28 28.42 -10.19
N GLU A 40 -6.02 28.25 -9.81
CA GLU A 40 -5.32 26.96 -9.87
C GLU A 40 -5.75 26.03 -8.73
N GLU A 41 -5.93 26.55 -7.52
CA GLU A 41 -6.47 25.79 -6.38
C GLU A 41 -7.87 25.22 -6.68
N ASP A 42 -8.77 26.05 -7.21
CA ASP A 42 -10.12 25.62 -7.61
C ASP A 42 -10.07 24.53 -8.69
N ARG A 43 -9.18 24.68 -9.68
CA ARG A 43 -8.97 23.66 -10.73
C ARG A 43 -8.48 22.34 -10.15
N ARG A 44 -7.51 22.38 -9.23
CA ARG A 44 -6.98 21.19 -8.55
C ARG A 44 -8.04 20.53 -7.67
N ALA A 45 -8.84 21.31 -6.95
CA ALA A 45 -9.94 20.82 -6.13
C ALA A 45 -10.97 20.07 -6.99
N HIS A 46 -11.37 20.65 -8.13
CA HIS A 46 -12.29 20.01 -9.05
C HIS A 46 -11.71 18.72 -9.68
N ARG A 47 -10.42 18.71 -10.06
CA ARG A 47 -9.76 17.49 -10.53
C ARG A 47 -9.70 16.41 -9.45
N ALA A 48 -9.47 16.79 -8.19
CA ALA A 48 -9.47 15.86 -7.06
C ALA A 48 -10.84 15.20 -6.89
N GLU A 49 -11.93 15.98 -6.91
CA GLU A 49 -13.29 15.47 -6.85
C GLU A 49 -13.61 14.51 -8.01
N ASN A 50 -13.18 14.85 -9.22
CA ASN A 50 -13.35 13.99 -10.40
C ASN A 50 -12.58 12.67 -10.28
N TYR A 51 -11.33 12.72 -9.78
CA TYR A 51 -10.55 11.53 -9.51
C TYR A 51 -11.21 10.64 -8.45
N ASP A 52 -11.60 11.23 -7.32
CA ASP A 52 -12.20 10.51 -6.20
C ASP A 52 -13.54 9.88 -6.63
N THR A 53 -14.35 10.59 -7.42
CA THR A 53 -15.57 10.06 -8.04
C THR A 53 -15.28 8.88 -8.97
N ARG A 54 -14.28 8.99 -9.84
CA ARG A 54 -13.89 7.90 -10.76
C ARG A 54 -13.40 6.66 -10.00
N VAL A 55 -12.59 6.84 -8.95
CA VAL A 55 -12.12 5.74 -8.10
C VAL A 55 -13.31 5.09 -7.39
N ALA A 56 -14.21 5.88 -6.80
CA ALA A 56 -15.41 5.38 -6.16
C ALA A 56 -16.36 4.64 -7.11
N ALA A 57 -16.40 5.03 -8.39
CA ALA A 57 -17.20 4.34 -9.40
C ALA A 57 -16.59 2.98 -9.83
N THR A 58 -15.26 2.84 -9.76
CA THR A 58 -14.54 1.69 -10.36
C THR A 58 -13.88 0.76 -9.34
N TYR A 59 -13.91 1.07 -8.04
CA TYR A 59 -13.16 0.31 -7.04
C TYR A 59 -13.56 -1.17 -6.97
N LYS A 60 -14.84 -1.50 -7.20
CA LYS A 60 -15.32 -2.88 -7.15
C LYS A 60 -14.70 -3.74 -8.24
N ASP A 61 -14.65 -3.23 -9.47
CA ASP A 61 -14.06 -3.94 -10.61
C ASP A 61 -12.56 -4.13 -10.40
N ARG A 62 -11.86 -3.10 -9.92
CA ARG A 62 -10.44 -3.19 -9.58
C ARG A 62 -10.18 -4.18 -8.44
N LEU A 63 -11.06 -4.25 -7.45
CA LEU A 63 -10.96 -5.21 -6.35
C LEU A 63 -11.18 -6.65 -6.83
N GLN A 64 -12.16 -6.84 -7.72
CA GLN A 64 -12.45 -8.13 -8.34
C GLN A 64 -11.25 -8.62 -9.16
N GLU A 65 -10.67 -7.75 -9.99
CA GLU A 65 -9.45 -8.05 -10.75
C GLU A 65 -8.30 -8.49 -9.84
N MET A 66 -8.06 -7.79 -8.73
CA MET A 66 -7.03 -8.17 -7.77
C MET A 66 -7.32 -9.51 -7.08
N THR A 67 -8.59 -9.80 -6.81
CA THR A 67 -9.03 -11.07 -6.20
C THR A 67 -8.81 -12.24 -7.16
N GLU A 68 -9.19 -12.09 -8.43
CA GLU A 68 -8.97 -13.10 -9.47
C GLU A 68 -7.48 -13.34 -9.71
N SER A 69 -6.69 -12.26 -9.79
CA SER A 69 -5.24 -12.34 -9.92
C SER A 69 -4.61 -13.06 -8.72
N ALA A 70 -5.07 -12.79 -7.50
CA ALA A 70 -4.62 -13.48 -6.29
C ALA A 70 -4.98 -14.97 -6.29
N HIS A 71 -6.18 -15.34 -6.75
CA HIS A 71 -6.56 -16.75 -6.91
C HIS A 71 -5.65 -17.47 -7.91
N ALA A 72 -5.42 -16.89 -9.09
CA ALA A 72 -4.52 -17.46 -10.10
C ALA A 72 -3.07 -17.57 -9.57
N ALA A 73 -2.59 -16.57 -8.84
CA ALA A 73 -1.26 -16.62 -8.21
C ALA A 73 -1.17 -17.73 -7.16
N ARG A 74 -2.21 -17.90 -6.34
CA ARG A 74 -2.30 -18.97 -5.34
C ARG A 74 -2.29 -20.35 -5.98
N GLU A 75 -3.01 -20.56 -7.07
CA GLU A 75 -3.00 -21.82 -7.81
C GLU A 75 -1.60 -22.15 -8.35
N ARG A 76 -0.95 -21.19 -9.03
CA ARG A 76 0.43 -21.35 -9.50
C ARG A 76 1.42 -21.65 -8.38
N PHE A 77 1.25 -21.03 -7.21
CA PHE A 77 2.09 -21.29 -6.05
C PHE A 77 1.96 -22.75 -5.59
N PHE A 78 0.74 -23.26 -5.44
CA PHE A 78 0.55 -24.65 -5.01
C PHE A 78 0.99 -25.67 -6.06
N GLU A 79 0.80 -25.36 -7.35
CA GLU A 79 1.31 -26.19 -8.44
C GLU A 79 2.85 -26.27 -8.37
N ALA A 80 3.54 -25.13 -8.29
CA ALA A 80 4.99 -25.08 -8.15
C ALA A 80 5.47 -25.82 -6.89
N LEU A 81 4.83 -25.54 -5.75
CA LEU A 81 5.14 -26.17 -4.46
C LEU A 81 4.97 -27.70 -4.52
N SER A 82 3.94 -28.19 -5.23
CA SER A 82 3.69 -29.62 -5.39
C SER A 82 4.77 -30.34 -6.21
N GLY A 83 5.46 -29.62 -7.09
CA GLY A 83 6.59 -30.12 -7.87
C GLY A 83 7.88 -30.27 -7.06
N GLU A 84 7.96 -29.70 -5.86
CA GLU A 84 9.18 -29.68 -5.06
C GLU A 84 9.38 -31.00 -4.28
N PRO A 85 10.55 -31.66 -4.40
CA PRO A 85 10.80 -32.93 -3.71
C PRO A 85 10.71 -32.86 -2.18
N TRP A 86 11.12 -31.74 -1.58
CA TRP A 86 11.04 -31.54 -0.14
C TRP A 86 9.58 -31.44 0.34
N PHE A 87 8.70 -30.87 -0.49
CA PHE A 87 7.28 -30.75 -0.17
C PHE A 87 6.60 -32.11 -0.20
N ALA A 88 6.90 -32.95 -1.21
CA ALA A 88 6.42 -34.32 -1.27
C ALA A 88 6.83 -35.14 -0.03
N ALA A 89 8.10 -35.07 0.37
CA ALA A 89 8.59 -35.73 1.58
C ALA A 89 7.90 -35.20 2.86
N TYR A 90 7.65 -33.89 2.93
CA TYR A 90 6.94 -33.29 4.05
C TYR A 90 5.46 -33.72 4.10
N VAL A 91 4.78 -33.80 2.95
CA VAL A 91 3.43 -34.34 2.84
C VAL A 91 3.40 -35.81 3.28
N GLU A 92 4.37 -36.62 2.87
CA GLU A 92 4.47 -38.01 3.32
C GLU A 92 4.58 -38.11 4.85
N TYR A 93 5.48 -37.33 5.45
CA TYR A 93 5.63 -37.24 6.90
C TYR A 93 4.33 -36.82 7.61
N ARG A 94 3.65 -35.78 7.11
CA ARG A 94 2.37 -35.32 7.65
C ARG A 94 1.28 -36.37 7.46
N SER A 95 1.24 -37.07 6.33
CA SER A 95 0.31 -38.16 6.06
C SER A 95 0.47 -39.31 7.06
N ALA A 96 1.72 -39.66 7.42
CA ALA A 96 1.99 -40.69 8.41
C ALA A 96 1.44 -40.32 9.80
N ARG A 97 1.47 -39.04 10.17
CA ARG A 97 0.84 -38.55 11.41
C ARG A 97 -0.69 -38.75 11.41
N HIS A 98 -1.37 -38.42 10.31
CA HIS A 98 -2.81 -38.64 10.17
C HIS A 98 -3.17 -40.13 10.14
N LYS A 99 -2.38 -40.94 9.44
CA LYS A 99 -2.54 -42.40 9.44
C LYS A 99 -2.42 -42.97 10.87
N ARG A 100 -1.46 -42.49 11.66
CA ARG A 100 -1.33 -42.86 13.07
C ARG A 100 -2.58 -42.50 13.88
N GLU A 101 -3.16 -41.32 13.66
CA GLU A 101 -4.39 -40.89 14.34
C GLU A 101 -5.57 -41.83 14.03
N TYR A 102 -5.74 -42.25 12.78
CA TYR A 102 -6.75 -43.24 12.41
C TYR A 102 -6.52 -44.57 13.13
N ILE A 103 -5.27 -45.05 13.16
CA ILE A 103 -4.91 -46.30 13.87
C ILE A 103 -5.26 -46.20 15.36
N LEU A 104 -4.91 -45.09 16.03
CA LEU A 104 -5.23 -44.89 17.45
C LEU A 104 -6.74 -44.81 17.67
N SER A 105 -7.48 -44.17 16.77
CA SER A 105 -8.94 -44.07 16.86
C SER A 105 -9.64 -45.42 16.73
N GLU A 106 -9.22 -46.23 15.75
CA GLU A 106 -9.71 -47.60 15.57
C GLU A 106 -9.36 -48.49 16.78
N ALA A 107 -8.14 -48.37 17.31
CA ALA A 107 -7.74 -49.11 18.51
C ALA A 107 -8.60 -48.77 19.73
N ARG A 108 -8.96 -47.49 19.92
CA ARG A 108 -9.89 -47.06 20.99
C ARG A 108 -11.28 -47.64 20.78
N ALA A 109 -11.78 -47.60 19.54
CA ALA A 109 -13.10 -48.14 19.21
C ALA A 109 -13.14 -49.66 19.50
N ALA A 110 -12.11 -50.40 19.11
CA ALA A 110 -11.99 -51.83 19.38
C ALA A 110 -11.96 -52.14 20.89
N GLN A 111 -11.14 -51.43 21.67
CA GLN A 111 -11.08 -51.62 23.14
C GLN A 111 -12.43 -51.36 23.80
N ARG A 112 -13.14 -50.30 23.38
CA ARG A 112 -14.50 -50.01 23.86
C ARG A 112 -15.49 -51.11 23.52
N SER A 113 -15.49 -51.59 22.28
CA SER A 113 -16.38 -52.66 21.83
C SER A 113 -16.17 -53.97 22.57
N LEU A 114 -14.93 -54.23 23.04
CA LEU A 114 -14.58 -55.41 23.83
C LEU A 114 -14.79 -55.21 25.35
N GLY A 115 -15.25 -54.04 25.78
CA GLY A 115 -15.41 -53.71 27.21
C GLY A 115 -14.08 -53.55 27.97
N GLN A 116 -12.98 -53.34 27.26
CA GLN A 116 -11.65 -53.15 27.86
C GLN A 116 -11.45 -51.70 28.33
N VAL A 117 -10.63 -51.51 29.36
CA VAL A 117 -10.18 -50.17 29.78
C VAL A 117 -9.35 -49.55 28.65
N CYS A 118 -9.68 -48.31 28.27
CA CYS A 118 -8.99 -47.60 27.20
C CYS A 118 -7.56 -47.24 27.61
N THR A 119 -6.56 -47.84 26.95
CA THR A 119 -5.13 -47.58 27.21
C THR A 119 -4.42 -46.90 26.05
N VAL A 120 -5.14 -46.61 24.96
CA VAL A 120 -4.57 -45.96 23.78
C VAL A 120 -4.13 -44.52 24.10
N PRO A 121 -2.88 -44.14 23.80
CA PRO A 121 -2.36 -42.80 24.10
C PRO A 121 -2.98 -41.72 23.21
N ASP A 122 -3.01 -40.50 23.72
CA ASP A 122 -3.42 -39.32 22.94
C ASP A 122 -2.34 -38.88 21.95
N GLN A 123 -2.80 -38.56 20.74
CA GLN A 123 -1.96 -37.96 19.73
C GLN A 123 -1.64 -36.52 20.14
N ARG A 124 -0.37 -36.22 20.38
CA ARG A 124 0.12 -34.85 20.57
C ARG A 124 0.83 -34.38 19.32
N TRP A 125 0.52 -33.16 18.90
CA TRP A 125 1.16 -32.49 17.78
C TRP A 125 2.07 -31.42 18.36
N THR A 126 3.39 -31.63 18.33
CA THR A 126 4.37 -30.61 18.72
C THR A 126 4.69 -29.68 17.54
N ASP A 127 4.90 -28.41 17.90
CA ASP A 127 4.95 -27.18 17.10
C ASP A 127 5.53 -27.24 15.68
N ASN A 128 4.97 -26.38 14.84
CA ASN A 128 5.24 -26.27 13.40
C ASN A 128 6.11 -25.03 13.09
N ARG A 129 7.12 -24.74 13.93
CA ARG A 129 7.91 -23.48 13.88
C ARG A 129 8.48 -23.14 12.51
N PHE A 130 8.87 -24.14 11.72
CA PHE A 130 9.35 -23.93 10.35
C PHE A 130 8.29 -23.30 9.43
N ALA A 131 7.02 -23.69 9.57
CA ALA A 131 5.93 -23.10 8.79
C ALA A 131 5.64 -21.67 9.24
N ASP A 132 5.75 -21.41 10.55
CA ASP A 132 5.53 -20.08 11.11
C ASP A 132 6.62 -19.09 10.65
N ASP A 133 7.90 -19.47 10.69
CA ASP A 133 9.02 -18.64 10.20
C ASP A 133 8.91 -18.33 8.70
N LEU A 134 8.45 -19.32 7.91
CA LEU A 134 8.29 -19.18 6.46
C LEU A 134 7.10 -18.26 6.12
N LEU A 135 6.01 -18.33 6.89
CA LEU A 135 4.87 -17.43 6.78
C LEU A 135 5.27 -16.00 7.13
N GLU A 136 6.03 -15.77 8.19
CA GLU A 136 6.48 -14.42 8.56
C GLU A 136 7.30 -13.77 7.43
N HIS A 137 8.25 -14.52 6.85
CA HIS A 137 9.06 -14.01 5.74
C HIS A 137 8.22 -13.73 4.48
N LEU A 138 7.28 -14.62 4.15
CA LEU A 138 6.36 -14.45 3.03
C LEU A 138 5.50 -13.20 3.18
N GLU A 139 4.90 -13.00 4.36
CA GLU A 139 4.07 -11.83 4.65
C GLU A 139 4.88 -10.55 4.50
N LYS A 140 6.11 -10.49 5.05
CA LYS A 140 6.99 -9.33 4.86
C LYS A 140 7.22 -9.01 3.38
N LYS A 141 7.48 -10.02 2.55
CA LYS A 141 7.68 -9.83 1.10
C LYS A 141 6.40 -9.42 0.37
N ALA A 142 5.26 -9.95 0.77
CA ALA A 142 3.96 -9.55 0.24
C ALA A 142 3.67 -8.08 0.56
N TYR A 143 3.95 -7.63 1.79
CA TYR A 143 3.82 -6.22 2.18
C TYR A 143 4.73 -5.30 1.37
N GLU A 144 6.02 -5.66 1.21
CA GLU A 144 6.96 -4.89 0.38
C GLU A 144 6.43 -4.72 -1.06
N SER A 145 5.82 -5.76 -1.63
CA SER A 145 5.22 -5.69 -2.96
C SER A 145 3.93 -4.85 -2.99
N ALA A 146 3.09 -4.95 -1.97
CA ALA A 146 1.83 -4.21 -1.89
C ALA A 146 2.05 -2.71 -1.63
N ASP A 147 3.08 -2.34 -0.88
CA ASP A 147 3.40 -0.94 -0.59
C ASP A 147 3.77 -0.17 -1.86
N LYS A 148 4.50 -0.82 -2.78
CA LYS A 148 4.80 -0.27 -4.11
C LYS A 148 3.52 0.08 -4.88
N PHE A 149 2.53 -0.81 -4.88
CA PHE A 149 1.23 -0.54 -5.52
C PHE A 149 0.49 0.63 -4.83
N GLY A 150 0.60 0.73 -3.50
CA GLY A 150 0.10 1.87 -2.74
C GLY A 150 0.76 3.20 -3.15
N GLU A 151 2.07 3.22 -3.39
CA GLU A 151 2.79 4.38 -3.92
C GLU A 151 2.37 4.74 -5.35
N GLU A 152 2.19 3.76 -6.22
CA GLU A 152 1.70 3.95 -7.58
C GLU A 152 0.31 4.61 -7.57
N MET A 153 -0.59 4.18 -6.68
CA MET A 153 -1.91 4.77 -6.51
C MET A 153 -1.86 6.21 -6.00
N ARG A 154 -0.98 6.51 -5.03
CA ARG A 154 -0.79 7.88 -4.51
C ARG A 154 -0.20 8.80 -5.58
N THR A 155 0.73 8.30 -6.37
CA THR A 155 1.36 9.02 -7.49
C THR A 155 0.34 9.30 -8.59
N ALA A 156 -0.43 8.31 -9.01
CA ALA A 156 -1.48 8.47 -10.02
C ALA A 156 -2.51 9.55 -9.63
N ARG A 157 -2.91 9.61 -8.35
CA ARG A 157 -3.78 10.68 -7.84
C ARG A 157 -3.11 12.05 -7.94
N ARG A 158 -1.85 12.16 -7.49
CA ARG A 158 -1.09 13.42 -7.50
C ARG A 158 -0.91 13.95 -8.92
N ASP A 159 -0.54 13.06 -9.84
CA ASP A 159 -0.32 13.40 -11.24
C ASP A 159 -1.62 13.84 -11.92
N PHE A 160 -2.74 13.16 -11.64
CA PHE A 160 -4.05 13.56 -12.17
C PHE A 160 -4.48 14.95 -11.70
N ILE A 161 -4.27 15.26 -10.41
CA ILE A 161 -4.63 16.56 -9.82
C ILE A 161 -3.71 17.67 -10.34
N SER A 162 -2.44 17.38 -10.54
CA SER A 162 -1.40 18.36 -10.90
C SER A 162 -1.18 18.49 -12.41
N ALA A 163 -1.84 17.66 -13.22
CA ALA A 163 -1.77 17.78 -14.68
C ALA A 163 -2.29 19.16 -15.11
N GLU A 164 -1.69 19.73 -16.16
CA GLU A 164 -2.13 20.99 -16.77
C GLU A 164 -3.45 20.85 -17.53
#